data_AF-A0A936N8J5-F1
#
_entry.id   AF-A0A936N8J5-F1
#
_cell.length_a   1.000
_cell.length_b   1.000
_cell.length_c   1.000
_cell.angle_alpha   90.00
_cell.angle_beta   90.00
_cell.angle_gamma   90.00
#
_symmetry.space_group_name_H-M   'P 1'
#
loop_
_entity.id
_entity.type
_entity.pdbx_description
1 polymer ?
#
loop_
_entity_poly.entity_id
_entity_poly.type
_entity_poly.pdbx_seq_one_letter_code
_entity_poly.pdbx_strand_id
1 'polypeptide(L)' 'MSFLDDAKKKLDDVVDEHGDKIADGVEKAGDFIDDKTGNKHADKVDQAQEKIGDAVKKMQADGK' A
#
# COMPACT_ATOMS: atom_id res chain seq x y z
N MET A 1 -13.09 17.82 -9.95
CA MET A 1 -13.16 16.40 -9.56
C MET A 1 -11.75 15.86 -9.54
N SER A 2 -11.36 15.30 -8.40
CA SER A 2 -9.96 14.99 -8.10
C SER A 2 -9.51 13.76 -8.89
N PHE A 3 -8.27 13.77 -9.38
CA PHE A 3 -7.60 12.61 -9.98
C PHE A 3 -7.67 11.35 -9.09
N LEU A 4 -7.74 11.55 -7.76
CA LEU A 4 -7.91 10.50 -6.77
C LEU A 4 -9.25 9.78 -6.90
N ASP A 5 -10.30 10.51 -7.25
CA ASP A 5 -11.68 10.01 -7.38
C ASP A 5 -11.80 9.16 -8.66
N ASP A 6 -11.21 9.64 -9.77
CA ASP A 6 -11.15 8.93 -11.04
C ASP A 6 -10.34 7.62 -10.93
N ALA A 7 -9.22 7.67 -10.19
CA ALA A 7 -8.40 6.50 -9.90
C ALA A 7 -9.13 5.49 -9.00
N LYS A 8 -9.83 5.96 -7.95
CA LYS A 8 -10.62 5.11 -7.06
C LYS A 8 -11.75 4.41 -7.82
N LYS A 9 -12.46 5.15 -8.67
CA LYS A 9 -13.57 4.62 -9.46
C LYS A 9 -13.12 3.56 -10.47
N LYS A 10 -12.00 3.80 -11.17
CA LYS A 10 -11.39 2.81 -12.06
C LYS A 10 -10.87 1.59 -11.31
N LEU A 11 -10.31 1.77 -10.12
CA LEU A 11 -9.87 0.66 -9.29
C LEU A 11 -11.07 -0.20 -8.87
N ASP A 12 -12.14 0.42 -8.39
CA ASP A 12 -13.38 -0.27 -8.00
C ASP A 12 -13.98 -1.02 -9.20
N ASP A 13 -14.11 -0.40 -10.39
CA ASP A 13 -14.60 -1.08 -11.59
C ASP A 13 -13.76 -2.31 -11.97
N VAL A 14 -12.43 -2.18 -11.95
CA VAL A 14 -11.54 -3.30 -12.29
C VAL A 14 -11.57 -4.39 -11.21
N VAL A 15 -11.77 -4.02 -9.94
CA VAL A 15 -11.97 -4.98 -8.84
C VAL A 15 -13.32 -5.69 -8.96
N ASP A 16 -14.40 -5.02 -9.36
CA ASP A 16 -15.69 -5.66 -9.58
C ASP A 16 -15.68 -6.59 -10.82
N GLU A 17 -15.03 -6.18 -11.92
CA GLU A 17 -14.99 -6.97 -13.17
C GLU A 17 -13.93 -8.09 -13.16
N HIS A 18 -12.84 -7.91 -12.39
CA HIS A 18 -11.67 -8.79 -12.39
C HIS A 18 -11.09 -9.06 -11.00
N GLY A 19 -11.89 -8.96 -9.94
CA GLY A 19 -11.48 -9.14 -8.55
C GLY A 19 -10.70 -10.42 -8.28
N ASP A 20 -11.13 -11.55 -8.85
CA ASP A 20 -10.38 -12.81 -8.75
C ASP A 20 -8.99 -12.74 -9.39
N LYS A 21 -8.84 -12.09 -10.56
CA LYS A 21 -7.54 -11.92 -11.23
C LYS A 21 -6.63 -10.92 -10.53
N ILE A 22 -7.21 -9.88 -9.94
CA ILE A 22 -6.45 -8.94 -9.11
C ILE A 22 -5.99 -9.65 -7.84
N ALA A 23 -6.85 -10.39 -7.16
CA ALA A 23 -6.50 -11.14 -5.97
C ALA A 23 -5.36 -12.14 -6.27
N ASP A 24 -5.50 -12.94 -7.33
CA ASP A 24 -4.48 -13.91 -7.76
C ASP A 24 -3.18 -13.21 -8.22
N GLY A 25 -3.31 -12.05 -8.87
CA GLY A 25 -2.17 -11.22 -9.29
C GLY A 25 -1.46 -10.52 -8.13
N VAL A 26 -2.19 -10.11 -7.10
CA VAL A 26 -1.68 -9.47 -5.88
C VAL A 26 -1.04 -10.50 -4.95
N GLU A 27 -1.64 -11.69 -4.78
CA GLU A 27 -1.00 -12.82 -4.09
C GLU A 27 0.27 -13.24 -4.81
N LYS A 28 0.24 -13.46 -6.14
CA LYS A 28 1.45 -13.77 -6.90
C LYS A 28 2.47 -12.65 -6.88
N ALA A 29 2.06 -11.38 -6.94
CA ALA A 29 3.00 -10.27 -6.85
C ALA A 29 3.59 -10.17 -5.44
N GLY A 30 2.77 -10.40 -4.41
CA GLY A 30 3.18 -10.50 -3.02
C GLY A 30 4.24 -11.59 -2.83
N ASP A 31 3.93 -12.83 -3.20
CA ASP A 31 4.86 -13.95 -3.14
C ASP A 31 6.09 -13.72 -4.02
N PHE A 32 5.95 -13.24 -5.25
CA PHE A 32 7.08 -13.02 -6.15
C PHE A 32 7.97 -11.88 -5.68
N ILE A 33 7.40 -10.83 -5.09
CA ILE A 33 8.17 -9.75 -4.47
C ILE A 33 8.81 -10.27 -3.20
N ASP A 34 8.10 -10.99 -2.34
CA ASP A 34 8.62 -11.45 -1.04
C ASP A 34 9.69 -12.55 -1.18
N ASP A 35 9.56 -13.42 -2.17
CA ASP A 35 10.52 -14.48 -2.51
C ASP A 35 11.78 -13.88 -3.17
N LYS A 36 11.60 -12.92 -4.09
CA LYS A 36 12.72 -12.24 -4.78
C LYS A 36 13.41 -11.20 -3.91
N THR A 37 12.64 -10.53 -3.07
CA THR A 37 13.14 -9.63 -2.03
C THR A 37 13.51 -10.38 -0.77
N GLY A 38 13.29 -11.69 -0.64
CA GLY A 38 13.78 -12.55 0.44
C GLY A 38 13.74 -11.90 1.83
N ASN A 39 12.58 -11.42 2.29
CA ASN A 39 12.42 -10.66 3.55
C ASN A 39 13.15 -9.29 3.63
N LYS A 40 13.86 -8.85 2.60
CA LYS A 40 14.65 -7.60 2.54
C LYS A 40 13.79 -6.33 2.45
N HIS A 41 12.47 -6.43 2.43
CA HIS A 41 11.56 -5.29 2.47
C HIS A 41 10.91 -5.06 3.82
N ALA A 42 11.03 -6.01 4.76
CA ALA A 42 10.71 -5.76 6.16
C ALA A 42 11.46 -4.52 6.66
N ASP A 43 12.77 -4.42 6.41
CA ASP A 43 13.59 -3.25 6.77
C ASP A 43 13.09 -1.91 6.19
N LYS A 44 12.59 -1.91 4.94
CA LYS A 44 12.05 -0.69 4.30
C LYS A 44 10.65 -0.36 4.78
N VAL A 45 9.84 -1.38 5.08
CA VAL A 45 8.50 -1.23 5.66
C VAL A 45 8.60 -0.76 7.10
N ASP A 46 9.52 -1.31 7.89
CA ASP A 46 9.83 -0.88 9.26
C ASP A 46 10.35 0.57 9.26
N GLN A 47 11.32 0.92 8.41
CA GLN A 47 11.77 2.32 8.29
C GLN A 47 10.65 3.26 7.82
N ALA A 48 9.74 2.79 6.97
CA ALA A 48 8.59 3.57 6.56
C ALA A 48 7.59 3.75 7.71
N GLN A 49 7.28 2.69 8.46
CA GLN A 49 6.42 2.74 9.64
C GLN A 49 7.02 3.61 10.74
N GLU A 50 8.32 3.55 10.98
CA GLU A 50 9.02 4.39 11.96
C GLU A 50 8.94 5.87 11.57
N LYS A 51 9.21 6.20 10.30
CA LYS A 51 9.08 7.58 9.77
C LYS A 51 7.64 8.09 9.82
N ILE A 52 6.66 7.24 9.52
CA ILE A 52 5.23 7.59 9.62
C ILE A 52 4.86 7.80 11.09
N GLY A 53 5.32 6.93 11.98
CA GLY A 53 5.12 7.06 13.42
C GLY A 53 5.66 8.38 13.96
N ASP A 54 6.88 8.76 13.59
CA ASP A 54 7.48 10.05 13.96
C ASP A 54 6.72 11.23 13.36
N ALA A 55 6.33 11.16 12.08
CA ALA A 55 5.56 12.21 11.44
C ALA A 55 4.19 12.42 12.10
N VAL A 56 3.49 11.31 12.42
CA VAL A 56 2.19 11.33 13.11
C VAL A 56 2.33 11.83 14.53
N LYS A 57 3.38 11.44 15.25
CA LYS A 57 3.66 11.91 16.61
C LYS A 57 3.98 13.40 16.63
N LYS A 58 4.73 13.88 15.64
CA LYS A 58 5.02 15.31 15.45
C LYS A 58 3.76 16.11 15.09
N MET A 59 2.90 15.59 14.22
CA MET A 59 1.60 16.21 13.91
C MET A 59 0.64 16.22 15.11
N GLN A 60 0.66 15.19 15.95
CA GLN A 60 -0.15 15.16 17.18
C GLN A 60 0.41 16.06 18.29
N ALA A 61 1.73 16.31 18.31
CA ALA A 61 2.37 17.19 19.27
C ALA A 61 2.20 18.69 18.94
N ASP A 62 2.11 19.05 17.66
CA ASP A 62 1.86 20.44 17.21
C ASP A 62 0.39 20.87 17.36
N GLY A 63 -0.51 19.94 17.68
CA GLY A 63 -1.95 20.18 17.84
C GLY A 63 -2.43 20.47 19.26
N LYS A 64 -1.52 20.71 20.22
CA LYS A 64 -1.85 21.03 21.63
C LYS A 64 -1.34 22.41 22.06
#